data_AF-A0A349W328-F1
#
_entry.id   AF-A0A349W328-F1
#
_cell.length_a   1.000
_cell.length_b   1.000
_cell.length_c   1.000
_cell.angle_alpha   90.00
_cell.angle_beta   90.00
_cell.angle_gamma   90.00
#
_symmetry.space_group_name_H-M   'P 1'
#
loop_
_entity.id
_entity.type
_entity.pdbx_description
1 polymer ?
#
loop_
_entity_poly.entity_id
_entity_poly.type
_entity_poly.pdbx_seq_one_letter_code
_entity_poly.pdbx_strand_id
1 'polypeptide(L)'
;MKNDVEIKKENNLWYLTGANMTGKSTLLKTIGSCVYLAHLGFPVSADAMKTVLFDGISATINLGDNINAGASHFFNEVLRVKHLAELLASGKQMFILMDELFKGTNHSDASEATLELVNCLKGYKNSVFLLSSHITEICPILYKDGIALKYLGVQLDEQKGIIFTYRLLDGVAEEKLGMWLLRKERVFEILREFDLGIQKE
;
A
#
# COMPACT_ATOMS: atom_id res chain seq x y z
N MET A 1 -10.13 13.47 -6.28
CA MET A 1 -10.68 13.89 -4.97
C MET A 1 -9.54 14.38 -4.09
N LYS A 2 -9.74 15.42 -3.29
CA LYS A 2 -8.69 15.96 -2.40
C LYS A 2 -8.58 15.11 -1.13
N ASN A 3 -7.35 14.91 -0.64
CA ASN A 3 -7.05 14.23 0.61
C ASN A 3 -6.02 15.06 1.39
N ASP A 4 -6.31 15.33 2.66
CA ASP A 4 -5.36 15.98 3.56
C ASP A 4 -4.38 14.93 4.12
N VAL A 5 -3.10 15.29 4.17
CA VAL A 5 -2.01 14.40 4.55
C VAL A 5 -1.16 15.08 5.62
N GLU A 6 -1.13 14.50 6.81
CA GLU A 6 -0.29 14.96 7.92
C GLU A 6 0.62 13.81 8.40
N ILE A 7 1.93 13.96 8.19
CA ILE A 7 2.93 12.98 8.64
C ILE A 7 3.77 13.64 9.73
N LYS A 8 3.70 13.09 10.95
CA LYS A 8 4.45 13.58 12.12
C LYS A 8 5.70 12.74 12.34
N LYS A 9 6.68 13.30 13.05
CA LYS A 9 7.94 12.61 13.34
C LYS A 9 7.73 11.33 14.16
N GLU A 10 6.75 11.35 15.05
CA GLU A 10 6.38 10.25 15.93
C GLU A 10 5.77 9.08 15.13
N ASN A 11 5.04 9.40 14.05
CA ASN A 11 4.31 8.48 13.19
C ASN A 11 4.73 8.63 11.72
N ASN A 12 6.05 8.62 11.49
CA ASN A 12 6.68 8.84 10.20
C ASN A 12 6.63 7.62 9.25
N LEU A 13 6.10 6.49 9.73
CA LEU A 13 5.89 5.26 8.98
C LEU A 13 4.41 4.98 8.85
N TRP A 14 3.92 4.98 7.61
CA TRP A 14 2.55 4.64 7.26
C TRP A 14 2.50 3.25 6.63
N TYR A 15 1.50 2.49 7.03
CA TYR A 15 1.10 1.26 6.37
C TYR A 15 -0.30 1.44 5.77
N LEU A 16 -0.34 1.61 4.46
CA LEU A 16 -1.52 1.91 3.65
C LEU A 16 -2.13 0.62 3.09
N THR A 17 -3.31 0.27 3.59
CA THR A 17 -4.05 -0.93 3.19
C THR A 17 -5.23 -0.63 2.27
N GLY A 18 -5.74 -1.67 1.62
CA GLY A 18 -6.91 -1.62 0.74
C GLY A 18 -6.72 -2.47 -0.51
N ALA A 19 -7.81 -2.75 -1.21
CA ALA A 19 -7.75 -3.50 -2.47
C ALA A 19 -6.93 -2.74 -3.54
N ASN A 20 -6.38 -3.45 -4.54
CA ASN A 20 -5.53 -2.84 -5.57
C ASN A 20 -6.25 -1.71 -6.33
N MET A 21 -7.58 -1.81 -6.46
CA MET A 21 -8.42 -0.83 -7.17
C MET A 21 -8.77 0.41 -6.34
N THR A 22 -8.40 0.49 -5.05
CA THR A 22 -8.79 1.61 -4.19
C THR A 22 -7.96 2.89 -4.41
N GLY A 23 -6.92 2.83 -5.24
CA GLY A 23 -6.11 4.00 -5.60
C GLY A 23 -4.86 4.24 -4.74
N LYS A 24 -4.38 3.22 -4.00
CA LYS A 24 -3.19 3.31 -3.13
C LYS A 24 -1.97 3.86 -3.87
N SER A 25 -1.63 3.28 -5.02
CA SER A 25 -0.52 3.71 -5.87
C SER A 25 -0.67 5.16 -6.34
N THR A 26 -1.90 5.59 -6.63
CA THR A 26 -2.19 6.95 -7.06
C THR A 26 -1.94 7.92 -5.91
N LEU A 27 -2.42 7.62 -4.70
CA LEU A 27 -2.16 8.44 -3.51
C LEU A 27 -0.64 8.56 -3.25
N LEU A 28 0.09 7.44 -3.24
CA LEU A 28 1.54 7.45 -3.04
C LEU A 28 2.26 8.31 -4.09
N LYS A 29 1.91 8.16 -5.38
CA LYS A 29 2.47 8.98 -6.46
C LYS A 29 2.14 10.45 -6.27
N THR A 30 0.91 10.80 -5.91
CA THR A 30 0.51 12.20 -5.68
C THR A 30 1.32 12.82 -4.55
N ILE A 31 1.45 12.15 -3.40
CA ILE A 31 2.26 12.67 -2.28
C ILE A 31 3.73 12.79 -2.70
N GLY A 32 4.28 11.77 -3.38
CA GLY A 32 5.64 11.79 -3.90
C GLY A 32 5.93 12.92 -4.86
N SER A 33 5.03 13.16 -5.82
CA SER A 33 5.15 14.26 -6.78
C SER A 33 5.08 15.61 -6.08
N CYS A 34 4.24 15.78 -5.06
CA CYS A 34 4.22 17.01 -4.27
C CYS A 34 5.54 17.26 -3.54
N VAL A 35 6.13 16.25 -2.90
CA VAL A 35 7.45 16.38 -2.23
C VAL A 35 8.55 16.69 -3.25
N TYR A 36 8.56 15.99 -4.39
CA TYR A 36 9.52 16.21 -5.46
C TYR A 36 9.45 17.63 -6.04
N LEU A 37 8.25 18.11 -6.39
CA LEU A 37 8.06 19.46 -6.91
C LEU A 37 8.43 20.53 -5.88
N ALA A 38 8.08 20.32 -4.60
CA ALA A 38 8.47 21.23 -3.52
C ALA A 38 10.00 21.35 -3.39
N HIS A 39 10.74 20.24 -3.53
CA HIS A 39 12.21 20.25 -3.50
C HIS A 39 12.84 20.96 -4.69
N LEU A 40 12.15 21.00 -5.83
CA LEU A 40 12.55 21.78 -7.00
C LEU A 40 12.15 23.26 -6.91
N GLY A 41 11.41 23.67 -5.88
CA GLY A 41 10.90 25.04 -5.71
C GLY A 41 9.67 25.36 -6.57
N PHE A 42 8.99 24.35 -7.11
CA PHE A 42 7.77 24.52 -7.92
C PHE A 42 6.51 24.53 -7.04
N PRO A 43 5.41 25.15 -7.52
CA PRO A 43 4.11 25.00 -6.89
C PRO A 43 3.67 23.53 -6.89
N VAL A 44 2.95 23.12 -5.85
CA VAL A 44 2.44 21.76 -5.66
C VAL A 44 0.94 21.69 -5.88
N SER A 45 0.43 20.49 -6.17
CA SER A 45 -1.01 20.25 -6.34
C SER A 45 -1.71 20.05 -4.99
N ALA A 46 -1.69 21.10 -4.16
CA ALA A 46 -2.35 21.15 -2.86
C ALA A 46 -2.74 22.61 -2.53
N ASP A 47 -3.77 22.78 -1.71
CA ASP A 47 -4.18 24.12 -1.26
C ASP A 47 -3.10 24.77 -0.37
N ALA A 48 -2.37 23.95 0.40
CA ALA A 48 -1.17 24.33 1.14
C ALA A 48 -0.27 23.10 1.39
N MET A 49 1.04 23.31 1.55
CA MET A 49 1.99 22.25 1.91
C MET A 49 3.11 22.78 2.79
N LYS A 50 3.47 22.02 3.83
CA LYS A 50 4.67 22.20 4.64
C LYS A 50 5.44 20.89 4.67
N THR A 51 6.71 20.92 4.32
CA THR A 51 7.59 19.75 4.31
C THR A 51 8.97 20.13 4.83
N VAL A 52 9.70 19.14 5.32
CA VAL A 52 11.14 19.23 5.55
C VAL A 52 11.89 18.96 4.23
N LEU A 53 13.19 19.26 4.22
CA LEU A 53 14.09 18.82 3.17
C LEU A 53 14.54 17.38 3.45
N PHE A 54 14.59 16.57 2.40
CA PHE A 54 15.12 15.22 2.44
C PHE A 54 16.37 15.19 1.56
N ASP A 55 17.35 14.36 1.92
CA ASP A 55 18.56 14.12 1.13
C ASP A 55 18.26 13.35 -0.17
N GLY A 56 17.09 12.71 -0.23
CA GLY A 56 16.62 12.05 -1.44
C GLY A 56 15.21 11.47 -1.31
N ILE A 57 14.65 11.14 -2.48
CA ILE A 57 13.37 10.46 -2.62
C ILE A 57 13.65 9.08 -3.22
N SER A 58 13.13 8.02 -2.60
CA SER A 58 13.16 6.66 -3.15
C SER A 58 11.74 6.15 -3.36
N ALA A 59 11.43 5.69 -4.56
CA ALA A 59 10.11 5.22 -4.92
C ALA A 59 10.19 3.87 -5.63
N THR A 60 9.55 2.86 -5.04
CA THR A 60 9.31 1.56 -5.68
C THR A 60 7.81 1.45 -5.93
N ILE A 61 7.35 1.95 -7.08
CA ILE A 61 5.92 2.02 -7.44
C ILE A 61 5.70 1.49 -8.86
N ASN A 62 4.84 0.47 -9.03
CA ASN A 62 4.39 -0.09 -10.31
C ASN A 62 5.51 -0.30 -11.34
N LEU A 63 6.39 -1.26 -11.07
CA LEU A 63 7.35 -1.75 -12.05
C LEU A 63 6.59 -2.65 -13.03
N GLY A 64 6.58 -2.28 -14.31
CA GLY A 64 5.80 -2.96 -15.35
C GLY A 64 5.98 -4.49 -15.31
N ASP A 65 4.85 -5.18 -15.42
CA ASP A 65 4.75 -6.63 -15.38
C ASP A 65 5.53 -7.27 -16.55
N ASN A 66 6.70 -7.85 -16.26
CA ASN A 66 7.26 -8.91 -17.08
C ASN A 66 7.10 -10.24 -16.34
N ILE A 67 5.88 -10.78 -16.42
CA ILE A 67 5.43 -12.04 -15.80
C ILE A 67 6.35 -13.22 -16.13
N ASN A 68 7.09 -13.15 -17.25
CA ASN A 68 8.02 -14.19 -17.69
C ASN A 68 9.34 -14.28 -16.89
N ALA A 69 9.59 -13.39 -15.92
CA ALA A 69 10.85 -13.32 -15.17
C ALA A 69 10.68 -13.33 -13.63
N GLY A 70 9.71 -14.09 -13.10
CA GLY A 70 9.30 -14.06 -11.68
C GLY A 70 10.44 -14.08 -10.65
N ALA A 71 11.47 -14.91 -10.83
CA ALA A 71 12.63 -14.96 -9.91
C ALA A 71 13.49 -13.68 -9.95
N SER A 72 13.65 -13.07 -11.12
CA SER A 72 14.43 -11.85 -11.28
C SER A 72 13.71 -10.62 -10.71
N HIS A 73 12.37 -10.60 -10.74
CA HIS A 73 11.59 -9.50 -10.18
C HIS A 73 11.72 -9.40 -8.66
N PHE A 74 11.55 -10.52 -7.95
CA PHE A 74 11.73 -10.58 -6.50
C PHE A 74 13.17 -10.24 -6.11
N PHE A 75 14.17 -10.79 -6.80
CA PHE A 75 15.57 -10.47 -6.52
C PHE A 75 15.89 -8.98 -6.74
N ASN A 76 15.38 -8.37 -7.81
CA ASN A 76 15.54 -6.93 -8.05
C ASN A 76 14.87 -6.09 -6.95
N GLU A 77 13.79 -6.58 -6.37
CA GLU A 77 13.12 -5.95 -5.24
C GLU A 77 13.97 -6.00 -3.97
N VAL A 78 14.55 -7.16 -3.66
CA VAL A 78 15.52 -7.31 -2.58
C VAL A 78 16.70 -6.35 -2.77
N LEU A 79 17.24 -6.22 -3.98
CA LEU A 79 18.33 -5.27 -4.26
C LEU A 79 17.92 -3.80 -4.05
N ARG A 80 16.68 -3.41 -4.39
CA ARG A 80 16.17 -2.06 -4.11
C ARG A 80 16.03 -1.81 -2.60
N VAL A 81 15.50 -2.78 -1.87
CA VAL A 81 15.39 -2.69 -0.40
C VAL A 81 16.77 -2.62 0.25
N LYS A 82 17.75 -3.40 -0.26
CA LYS A 82 19.15 -3.32 0.19
C LYS A 82 19.73 -1.93 -0.04
N HIS A 83 19.59 -1.38 -1.25
CA HIS A 83 20.11 -0.04 -1.56
C HIS A 83 19.49 1.04 -0.64
N LEU A 84 18.19 0.92 -0.35
CA LEU A 84 17.53 1.79 0.61
C LEU A 84 18.11 1.66 2.01
N ALA A 85 18.35 0.43 2.47
CA ALA A 85 18.96 0.18 3.77
C ALA A 85 20.35 0.81 3.87
N GLU A 86 21.15 0.76 2.81
CA GLU A 86 22.47 1.42 2.74
C GLU A 86 22.35 2.95 2.84
N LEU A 87 21.39 3.56 2.13
CA LEU A 87 21.14 5.01 2.23
C LEU A 87 20.74 5.42 3.65
N LEU A 88 19.83 4.67 4.27
CA LEU A 88 19.37 4.94 5.64
C LEU A 88 20.50 4.75 6.67
N ALA A 89 21.28 3.68 6.54
CA ALA A 89 22.41 3.38 7.42
C ALA A 89 23.52 4.44 7.31
N SER A 90 23.65 5.11 6.16
CA SER A 90 24.57 6.25 5.99
C SER A 90 24.13 7.54 6.71
N GLY A 91 22.97 7.54 7.36
CA GLY A 91 22.44 8.68 8.11
C GLY A 91 21.60 9.66 7.28
N LYS A 92 21.33 9.35 6.01
CA LYS A 92 20.51 10.20 5.14
C LYS A 92 19.04 10.25 5.59
N GLN A 93 18.48 11.45 5.57
CA GLN A 93 17.06 11.70 5.75
C GLN A 93 16.34 11.48 4.41
N MET A 94 15.55 10.40 4.31
CA MET A 94 14.96 9.95 3.05
C MET A 94 13.43 10.06 3.06
N PHE A 95 12.82 10.37 1.92
CA PHE A 95 11.37 10.23 1.70
C PHE A 95 11.11 9.01 0.82
N ILE A 96 10.38 8.03 1.36
CA ILE A 96 10.37 6.67 0.82
C ILE A 96 8.94 6.23 0.53
N LEU A 97 8.72 5.76 -0.70
CA LEU A 97 7.44 5.23 -1.17
C LEU A 97 7.64 3.80 -1.64
N MET A 98 6.83 2.88 -1.12
CA MET A 98 6.85 1.47 -1.50
C MET A 98 5.44 1.01 -1.79
N ASP A 99 5.19 0.51 -2.99
CA ASP A 99 3.87 0.08 -3.42
C ASP A 99 3.83 -1.43 -3.62
N GLU A 100 3.15 -2.11 -2.71
CA GLU A 100 2.91 -3.56 -2.71
C GLU A 100 4.21 -4.38 -2.85
N LEU A 101 5.04 -4.34 -1.80
CA LEU A 101 6.30 -5.08 -1.77
C LEU A 101 6.11 -6.60 -1.80
N PHE A 102 7.13 -7.28 -2.32
CA PHE A 102 7.33 -8.73 -2.26
C PHE A 102 6.24 -9.56 -2.97
N LYS A 103 5.59 -8.99 -4.00
CA LYS A 103 4.60 -9.67 -4.84
C LYS A 103 5.07 -10.98 -5.50
N GLY A 104 6.38 -11.16 -5.66
CA GLY A 104 6.98 -12.29 -6.36
C GLY A 104 7.23 -13.55 -5.52
N THR A 105 6.85 -13.55 -4.23
CA THR A 105 7.02 -14.70 -3.33
C THR A 105 5.68 -15.16 -2.74
N ASN A 106 5.71 -16.23 -1.95
CA ASN A 106 4.54 -16.76 -1.26
C ASN A 106 4.01 -15.76 -0.21
N HIS A 107 2.70 -15.76 0.02
CA HIS A 107 2.04 -14.82 0.93
C HIS A 107 2.63 -14.81 2.35
N SER A 108 3.00 -15.98 2.88
CA SER A 108 3.63 -16.12 4.20
C SER A 108 4.97 -15.37 4.25
N ASP A 109 5.85 -15.65 3.28
CA ASP A 109 7.18 -15.03 3.19
C ASP A 109 7.07 -13.52 2.98
N ALA A 110 6.13 -13.07 2.14
CA ALA A 110 5.88 -11.65 1.90
C ALA A 110 5.41 -10.94 3.18
N SER A 111 4.56 -11.59 3.97
CA SER A 111 4.05 -11.06 5.24
C SER A 111 5.16 -10.93 6.28
N GLU A 112 5.97 -11.98 6.44
CA GLU A 112 7.11 -12.00 7.37
C GLU A 112 8.16 -10.95 6.98
N ALA A 113 8.57 -10.93 5.71
CA ALA A 113 9.55 -9.97 5.21
C ALA A 113 9.05 -8.51 5.34
N THR A 114 7.77 -8.26 5.08
CA THR A 114 7.19 -6.92 5.24
C THR A 114 7.17 -6.49 6.71
N LEU A 115 6.78 -7.39 7.62
CA LEU A 115 6.76 -7.11 9.05
C LEU A 115 8.17 -6.80 9.58
N GLU A 116 9.16 -7.61 9.21
CA GLU A 116 10.55 -7.40 9.61
C GLU A 116 11.10 -6.08 9.05
N LEU A 117 10.83 -5.78 7.77
CA LEU A 117 11.21 -4.52 7.17
C LEU A 117 10.62 -3.32 7.92
N VAL A 118 9.31 -3.33 8.19
CA VAL A 118 8.66 -2.25 8.96
C VAL A 118 9.30 -2.10 10.34
N ASN A 119 9.63 -3.21 11.00
CA ASN A 119 10.31 -3.22 12.28
C ASN A 119 11.71 -2.62 12.23
N CYS A 120 12.47 -2.83 11.15
CA CYS A 120 13.76 -2.16 10.97
C CYS A 120 13.57 -0.65 10.71
N LEU A 121 12.60 -0.28 9.87
CA LEU A 121 12.40 1.11 9.45
C LEU A 121 11.93 2.03 10.59
N LYS A 122 11.21 1.49 11.60
CA LYS A 122 10.68 2.27 12.73
C LYS A 122 11.74 3.04 13.54
N GLY A 123 13.01 2.59 13.50
CA GLY A 123 14.14 3.23 14.17
C GLY A 123 14.60 4.54 13.51
N TYR A 124 14.29 4.75 12.22
CA TYR A 124 14.78 5.88 11.43
C TYR A 124 13.82 7.07 11.52
N LYS A 125 13.83 7.78 12.66
CA LYS A 125 12.87 8.86 12.98
C LYS A 125 12.97 10.13 12.12
N ASN A 126 14.05 10.32 11.36
CA ASN A 126 14.20 11.50 10.52
C ASN A 126 13.67 11.28 9.10
N SER A 127 13.53 10.03 8.65
CA SER A 127 13.01 9.69 7.33
C SER A 127 11.48 9.57 7.34
N VAL A 128 10.85 9.51 6.18
CA VAL A 128 9.40 9.25 6.06
C VAL A 128 9.20 8.04 5.16
N PHE A 129 8.28 7.16 5.55
CA PHE A 129 8.05 5.89 4.89
C PHE A 129 6.56 5.70 4.64
N LEU A 130 6.15 5.62 3.37
CA LEU A 130 4.79 5.29 2.98
C LEU A 130 4.78 3.95 2.25
N LEU A 131 4.32 2.92 2.94
CA LEU A 131 4.26 1.56 2.42
C LEU A 131 2.81 1.22 2.12
N SER A 132 2.51 0.74 0.91
CA SER A 132 1.20 0.16 0.58
C SER A 132 1.28 -1.36 0.58
N SER A 133 0.18 -2.01 0.98
CA SER A 133 0.05 -3.46 0.88
C SER A 133 -1.43 -3.89 0.85
N HIS A 134 -1.66 -5.11 0.39
CA HIS A 134 -2.93 -5.82 0.56
C HIS A 134 -2.91 -6.77 1.77
N ILE A 135 -1.76 -6.96 2.42
CA ILE A 135 -1.57 -7.85 3.57
C ILE A 135 -2.10 -7.15 4.83
N THR A 136 -3.31 -7.50 5.23
CA THR A 136 -3.96 -6.94 6.43
C THR A 136 -3.66 -7.73 7.70
N GLU A 137 -3.17 -8.96 7.57
CA GLU A 137 -2.93 -9.89 8.69
C GLU A 137 -1.88 -9.37 9.70
N ILE A 138 -0.90 -8.60 9.23
CA ILE A 138 0.15 -8.02 10.10
C ILE A 138 -0.29 -6.72 10.78
N CYS A 139 -1.41 -6.12 10.36
CA CYS A 139 -1.86 -4.82 10.86
C CYS A 139 -2.08 -4.77 12.39
N PRO A 140 -2.66 -5.79 13.06
CA PRO A 140 -2.81 -5.78 14.51
C PRO A 140 -1.46 -5.70 15.26
N ILE A 141 -0.40 -6.26 14.67
CA ILE A 141 0.97 -6.19 15.23
C ILE A 141 1.52 -4.79 15.02
N LEU A 142 1.44 -4.27 13.79
CA LEU A 142 1.92 -2.93 13.44
C LEU A 142 1.22 -1.83 14.26
N TYR A 143 -0.09 -1.96 14.51
CA TYR A 143 -0.84 -1.04 15.35
C TYR A 143 -0.29 -0.98 16.78
N LYS A 144 0.02 -2.13 17.38
CA LYS A 144 0.60 -2.21 18.74
C LYS A 144 1.99 -1.57 18.82
N ASP A 145 2.74 -1.64 17.72
CA ASP A 145 4.07 -1.02 17.60
C ASP A 145 4.02 0.49 17.28
N GLY A 146 2.83 1.09 17.25
CA GLY A 146 2.63 2.53 17.02
C GLY A 146 2.78 2.95 15.56
N ILE A 147 2.70 2.02 14.62
CA ILE A 147 2.71 2.32 13.19
C ILE A 147 1.37 2.94 12.78
N ALA A 148 1.41 4.00 11.98
CA ALA A 148 0.20 4.63 11.47
C ALA A 148 -0.44 3.76 10.38
N LEU A 149 -1.59 3.18 10.69
CA LEU A 149 -2.38 2.41 9.73
C LEU A 149 -3.33 3.34 9.01
N LYS A 150 -3.32 3.27 7.69
CA LYS A 150 -4.17 4.07 6.81
C LYS A 150 -4.86 3.16 5.79
N TYR A 151 -6.01 3.59 5.29
CA TYR A 151 -6.65 2.95 4.14
C TYR A 151 -7.42 3.94 3.29
N LEU A 152 -7.76 3.53 2.06
CA LEU A 152 -8.66 4.27 1.20
C LEU A 152 -10.06 3.70 1.32
N GLY A 153 -11.03 4.54 1.71
CA GLY A 153 -12.40 4.13 1.99
C GLY A 153 -13.09 3.46 0.81
N VAL A 154 -13.95 2.50 1.11
CA VAL A 154 -14.86 1.84 0.17
C VAL A 154 -16.24 1.78 0.81
N GLN A 155 -17.28 1.88 0.00
CA GLN A 155 -18.66 1.75 0.44
C GLN A 155 -19.36 0.70 -0.42
N LEU A 156 -20.09 -0.20 0.21
CA LEU A 156 -20.89 -1.22 -0.46
C LEU A 156 -22.33 -0.74 -0.60
N ASP A 157 -22.83 -0.71 -1.83
CA ASP A 157 -24.20 -0.32 -2.16
C ASP A 157 -24.89 -1.48 -2.90
N GLU A 158 -26.05 -1.90 -2.39
CA GLU A 158 -26.81 -3.01 -2.95
C GLU A 158 -27.24 -2.75 -4.41
N GLN A 159 -27.55 -1.50 -4.75
CA GLN A 159 -27.96 -1.12 -6.10
C GLN A 159 -26.78 -0.76 -6.99
N LYS A 160 -25.83 0.03 -6.49
CA LYS A 160 -24.74 0.63 -7.28
C LYS A 160 -23.45 -0.19 -7.31
N GLY A 161 -23.32 -1.22 -6.47
CA GLY A 161 -22.10 -2.01 -6.42
C GLY A 161 -21.08 -1.47 -5.43
N ILE A 162 -19.81 -1.61 -5.77
CA ILE A 162 -18.69 -1.12 -4.97
C ILE A 162 -18.46 0.35 -5.33
N ILE A 163 -18.57 1.23 -4.34
CA ILE A 163 -18.29 2.66 -4.47
C ILE A 163 -16.93 2.94 -3.85
N PHE A 164 -15.95 3.24 -4.70
CA PHE A 164 -14.63 3.65 -4.23
C PHE A 164 -14.66 5.09 -3.72
N THR A 165 -14.56 5.19 -2.40
CA THR A 165 -14.16 6.36 -1.61
C THR A 165 -13.17 7.27 -2.31
N TYR A 166 -11.97 6.69 -2.43
CA TYR A 166 -10.69 7.38 -2.59
C TYR A 166 -10.35 8.34 -1.43
N ARG A 167 -11.08 8.27 -0.30
CA ARG A 167 -10.80 9.08 0.91
C ARG A 167 -9.79 8.35 1.78
N LEU A 168 -8.72 9.03 2.14
CA LEU A 168 -7.74 8.55 3.11
C LEU A 168 -8.35 8.57 4.51
N LEU A 169 -8.33 7.43 5.18
CA LEU A 169 -8.87 7.22 6.51
C LEU A 169 -7.83 6.53 7.39
N ASP A 170 -7.97 6.73 8.70
CA ASP A 170 -7.19 6.04 9.73
C ASP A 170 -7.74 4.63 9.97
N GLY A 171 -6.83 3.65 10.10
CA GLY A 171 -7.16 2.26 10.39
C GLY A 171 -6.78 1.28 9.27
N VAL A 172 -7.46 0.15 9.24
CA VAL A 172 -7.22 -0.96 8.31
C VAL A 172 -8.44 -1.14 7.42
N ALA A 173 -8.23 -1.48 6.15
CA ALA A 173 -9.33 -1.86 5.28
C ALA A 173 -9.99 -3.18 5.76
N GLU A 174 -11.27 -3.13 6.12
CA GLU A 174 -12.01 -4.31 6.61
C GLU A 174 -12.73 -5.10 5.50
N GLU A 175 -12.92 -4.51 4.32
CA GLU A 175 -13.88 -5.05 3.35
C GLU A 175 -13.32 -6.21 2.51
N LYS A 176 -13.96 -7.39 2.60
CA LYS A 176 -13.75 -8.54 1.72
C LYS A 176 -14.47 -8.36 0.37
N LEU A 177 -14.08 -7.34 -0.38
CA LEU A 177 -14.69 -6.91 -1.64
C LEU A 177 -14.92 -8.05 -2.65
N GLY A 178 -13.94 -8.94 -2.80
CA GLY A 178 -14.05 -10.06 -3.73
C GLY A 178 -15.18 -11.04 -3.37
N MET A 179 -15.29 -11.42 -2.09
CA MET A 179 -16.36 -12.32 -1.64
C MET A 179 -17.73 -11.66 -1.69
N TRP A 180 -17.81 -10.35 -1.41
CA TRP A 180 -19.04 -9.60 -1.57
C TRP A 180 -19.50 -9.58 -3.03
N LEU A 181 -18.59 -9.34 -3.98
CA LEU A 181 -18.89 -9.33 -5.40
C LEU A 181 -19.38 -10.71 -5.89
N LEU A 182 -18.69 -11.79 -5.50
CA LEU A 182 -19.08 -13.16 -5.86
C LEU A 182 -20.48 -13.53 -5.34
N ARG A 183 -20.85 -13.03 -4.15
CA ARG A 183 -22.19 -13.23 -3.58
C ARG A 183 -23.23 -12.38 -4.31
N LYS A 184 -22.93 -11.11 -4.59
CA LYS A 184 -23.84 -10.19 -5.29
C LYS A 184 -24.18 -10.69 -6.70
N GLU A 185 -23.19 -11.21 -7.42
CA GLU A 185 -23.35 -11.80 -8.75
C GLU A 185 -23.91 -13.24 -8.71
N ARG A 186 -24.31 -13.73 -7.53
CA ARG A 186 -24.91 -15.06 -7.31
C ARG A 186 -24.09 -16.23 -7.87
N VAL A 187 -22.76 -16.06 -7.98
CA VAL A 187 -21.86 -17.02 -8.62
C VAL A 187 -21.99 -18.41 -7.99
N PHE A 188 -22.00 -18.48 -6.66
CA PHE A 188 -22.10 -19.75 -5.94
C PHE A 188 -23.48 -20.39 -6.02
N GLU A 189 -24.56 -19.62 -6.20
CA GLU A 189 -25.91 -20.17 -6.38
C GLU A 189 -26.03 -20.81 -7.75
N ILE A 190 -25.57 -20.12 -8.80
CA ILE A 190 -25.56 -20.61 -10.18
C ILE A 190 -24.76 -21.93 -10.28
N LEU A 191 -23.57 -21.97 -9.66
CA LEU A 191 -22.74 -23.18 -9.67
C LEU A 191 -23.40 -24.37 -8.93
N ARG A 192 -24.12 -24.12 -7.83
CA ARG A 192 -24.83 -25.17 -7.08
C ARG A 192 -26.06 -25.68 -7.80
N GLU A 193 -26.79 -24.82 -8.52
CA GLU A 193 -27.93 -25.23 -9.35
C GLU A 193 -27.50 -26.16 -10.49
N PHE A 194 -26.31 -25.94 -11.07
CA PHE A 194 -25.75 -26.80 -12.11
C PHE A 194 -25.36 -28.19 -11.59
N ASP A 195 -24.73 -28.28 -10.41
CA ASP A 195 -24.35 -29.55 -9.79
C ASP A 195 -25.57 -30.44 -9.45
N LEU A 196 -26.68 -29.82 -9.03
CA LEU A 196 -27.95 -30.51 -8.76
C LEU A 196 -28.67 -30.98 -10.03
N GLY A 197 -28.36 -30.38 -11.18
CA GLY A 197 -28.87 -30.80 -12.49
C GLY A 197 -28.20 -32.07 -13.01
N ILE A 198 -26.91 -32.29 -12.68
CA ILE A 198 -26.12 -33.45 -13.13
C ILE A 198 -26.39 -34.71 -12.28
N GLN A 199 -26.76 -34.57 -11.00
CA GLN A 199 -27.12 -35.72 -10.15
C GLN A 199 -28.54 -36.27 -10.38
N LYS A 200 -29.29 -35.73 -11.35
CA LYS A 200 -30.66 -36.14 -11.67
C LYS A 200 -30.81 -36.99 -12.95
N GLU A 201 -29.71 -37.38 -13.59
CA GLU A 201 -29.67 -38.40 -14.66
C GLU A 201 -29.07 -39.71 -14.15
#